data_AF-X1NAH7-F1
#
_entry.id   AF-X1NAH7-F1
#
_cell.length_a   1.000
_cell.length_b   1.000
_cell.length_c   1.000
_cell.angle_alpha   90.00
_cell.angle_beta   90.00
_cell.angle_gamma   90.00
#
_symmetry.space_group_name_H-M   'P 1'
#
loop_
_entity.id
_entity.type
_entity.pdbx_description
1 polymer ?
#
loop_
_entity_poly.entity_id
_entity_poly.type
_entity_poly.pdbx_seq_one_letter_code
_entity_poly.pdbx_strand_id
1 'polypeptide(L)'
;MNQFDFILGWRPSRKGQVLFHPALEAENIEARPVWKPMHMQPVFNPQISQISTDSEGKKKYPCRVVGGEMAEDLFERGLCLPSGTAMTNSDLDRVIDTILSCRFR
;
A
#
# COMPACT_ATOMS: atom_id res chain seq x y z
N MET A 1 15.85 2.02 -5.31
CA MET A 1 14.73 2.37 -6.21
C MET A 1 14.30 1.05 -6.83
N ASN A 2 13.30 0.40 -6.23
CA ASN A 2 13.00 -0.99 -6.55
C ASN A 2 12.12 -1.04 -7.81
N GLN A 3 12.22 -2.13 -8.57
CA GLN A 3 11.51 -2.33 -9.85
C GLN A 3 9.98 -2.17 -9.73
N PHE A 4 9.42 -2.31 -8.52
CA PHE A 4 8.01 -2.07 -8.20
C PHE A 4 7.61 -0.58 -8.20
N ASP A 5 8.51 0.34 -7.81
CA ASP A 5 8.22 1.78 -7.75
C ASP A 5 7.91 2.35 -9.15
N PHE A 6 8.62 1.83 -10.16
CA PHE A 6 8.53 2.32 -11.54
C PHE A 6 7.25 1.87 -12.25
N ILE A 7 6.73 0.67 -11.93
CA ILE A 7 5.55 0.08 -12.60
C ILE A 7 4.23 0.63 -12.04
N LEU A 8 4.16 0.90 -10.73
CA LEU A 8 2.91 1.34 -10.09
C LEU A 8 2.76 2.86 -9.97
N GLY A 9 3.82 3.63 -10.28
CA GLY A 9 3.86 5.07 -10.05
C GLY A 9 3.59 5.41 -8.58
N TRP A 10 4.09 4.56 -7.67
CA TRP A 10 3.84 4.71 -6.25
C TRP A 10 4.75 5.80 -5.68
N ARG A 11 4.14 6.84 -5.11
CA ARG A 11 4.82 7.82 -4.26
C ARG A 11 4.30 7.64 -2.84
N PRO A 12 5.14 7.33 -1.85
CA PRO A 12 4.69 7.19 -0.47
C PRO A 12 4.11 8.51 0.02
N SER A 13 2.80 8.53 0.32
CA SER A 13 2.10 9.74 0.77
C SER A 13 1.95 9.79 2.30
N ARG A 14 1.95 8.65 3.02
CA ARG A 14 1.84 8.60 4.49
C ARG A 14 2.60 7.44 5.17
N LYS A 15 2.86 7.64 6.47
CA LYS A 15 3.88 7.01 7.33
C LYS A 15 3.80 5.49 7.55
N GLY A 16 2.64 4.85 7.37
CA GLY A 16 2.42 3.45 7.79
C GLY A 16 3.23 2.42 7.01
N GLN A 17 3.04 2.36 5.68
CA GLN A 17 3.79 1.44 4.82
C GLN A 17 5.28 1.79 4.77
N VAL A 18 5.61 3.09 4.84
CA VAL A 18 6.98 3.60 4.81
C VAL A 18 7.79 3.16 6.03
N LEU A 19 7.14 2.92 7.18
CA LEU A 19 7.82 2.50 8.40
C LEU A 19 8.15 1.01 8.38
N PHE A 20 7.16 0.17 8.07
CA PHE A 20 7.30 -1.28 8.19
C PHE A 20 8.02 -1.92 7.00
N HIS A 21 7.81 -1.42 5.78
CA HIS A 21 8.37 -2.04 4.58
C HIS A 21 9.92 -2.07 4.58
N PRO A 22 10.63 -0.97 4.89
CA PRO A 22 12.10 -1.00 4.95
C PRO A 22 12.65 -1.89 6.07
N ALA A 23 11.95 -1.99 7.20
CA ALA A 23 12.36 -2.85 8.31
C ALA A 23 12.22 -4.33 7.95
N LEU A 24 11.13 -4.72 7.29
CA LEU A 24 10.91 -6.07 6.80
C LEU A 24 11.89 -6.41 5.66
N GLU A 25 12.16 -5.47 4.76
CA GLU A 25 13.15 -5.63 3.68
C GLU A 25 14.56 -5.84 4.24
N ALA A 26 14.96 -5.12 5.30
CA ALA A 26 16.25 -5.28 5.96
C ALA A 26 16.45 -6.69 6.56
N GLU A 27 15.37 -7.32 7.02
CA GLU A 27 15.36 -8.69 7.54
C GLU A 27 15.08 -9.75 6.46
N ASN A 28 15.11 -9.36 5.18
CA ASN A 28 14.82 -10.22 4.03
C ASN A 28 13.45 -10.91 4.13
N ILE A 29 12.45 -10.18 4.62
CA ILE A 29 11.05 -10.60 4.71
C ILE A 29 10.28 -9.92 3.58
N GLU A 30 9.72 -10.72 2.66
CA GLU A 30 8.89 -10.18 1.58
C GLU A 30 7.62 -9.56 2.16
N ALA A 31 7.43 -8.26 1.90
CA ALA A 31 6.19 -7.56 2.18
C ALA A 31 5.81 -6.70 0.98
N ARG A 32 4.53 -6.61 0.67
CA ARG A 32 4.03 -5.86 -0.49
C ARG A 32 2.92 -4.92 -0.09
N PRO A 33 2.80 -3.73 -0.70
CA PRO A 33 1.61 -2.92 -0.51
C PRO A 33 0.37 -3.69 -1.00
N VAL A 34 -0.79 -3.33 -0.44
CA VAL A 34 -2.09 -3.82 -0.92
C VAL A 34 -2.28 -3.41 -2.39
N TRP A 35 -3.21 -4.06 -3.09
CA TRP A 35 -3.53 -3.71 -4.47
C TRP A 35 -3.94 -2.25 -4.63
N LYS A 36 -3.33 -1.57 -5.60
CA LYS A 36 -3.73 -0.22 -6.01
C LYS A 36 -5.16 -0.28 -6.57
N PRO A 37 -6.11 0.52 -6.02
CA PRO A 37 -7.50 0.51 -6.45
C PRO A 37 -7.65 0.74 -7.94
N MET A 38 -8.61 0.07 -8.56
CA MET A 38 -8.78 0.08 -10.03
C MET A 38 -8.98 1.49 -10.59
N HIS A 39 -9.74 2.34 -9.89
CA HIS A 39 -9.99 3.72 -10.32
C HIS A 39 -8.77 4.65 -10.24
N MET A 40 -7.68 4.21 -9.60
CA MET A 40 -6.39 4.89 -9.55
C MET A 40 -5.38 4.35 -10.57
N GLN A 41 -5.71 3.26 -11.28
CA GLN A 41 -4.82 2.70 -12.29
C GLN A 41 -4.78 3.60 -13.53
N PRO A 42 -3.62 3.74 -14.18
CA PRO A 42 -3.47 4.56 -15.39
C PRO A 42 -4.49 4.25 -16.49
N VAL A 43 -4.87 2.97 -16.65
CA VAL A 43 -5.85 2.54 -17.65
C VAL A 43 -7.26 3.10 -17.40
N PHE A 44 -7.61 3.42 -16.15
CA PHE A 44 -8.87 4.04 -15.76
C PHE A 44 -8.74 5.54 -15.45
N ASN A 45 -7.52 6.07 -15.56
CA ASN A 45 -7.19 7.46 -15.32
C ASN A 45 -6.03 7.90 -16.25
N PRO A 46 -6.32 8.19 -17.53
CA PRO A 46 -5.30 8.64 -18.48
C PRO A 46 -4.72 10.02 -18.13
N GLN A 47 -5.38 10.77 -17.25
CA GLN A 47 -4.93 12.06 -16.71
C GLN A 47 -4.45 11.87 -15.27
N ILE A 48 -3.37 11.10 -15.12
CA ILE A 48 -2.70 10.85 -13.83
C ILE A 48 -2.29 12.19 -13.21
N SER A 49 -3.12 12.78 -12.34
CA SER A 49 -2.68 13.62 -11.22
C SER A 49 -3.79 14.36 -10.46
N GLN A 50 -5.03 14.48 -10.97
CA GLN A 50 -6.00 15.37 -10.31
C GLN A 50 -7.30 14.65 -9.95
N ILE A 51 -7.36 14.12 -8.73
CA ILE A 51 -8.64 13.89 -8.05
C ILE A 51 -9.20 15.30 -7.81
N SER A 52 -10.26 15.66 -8.53
CA SER A 52 -10.97 16.91 -8.28
C SER A 52 -12.02 16.67 -7.21
N THR A 53 -12.30 17.68 -6.41
CA THR A 53 -13.47 17.68 -5.53
C THR A 53 -14.60 18.45 -6.19
N ASP A 54 -15.82 17.96 -6.07
CA ASP A 54 -16.99 18.75 -6.46
C ASP A 54 -17.24 19.89 -5.46
N SER A 55 -18.28 20.68 -5.72
CA SER A 55 -18.71 21.82 -4.89
C SER A 55 -19.10 21.42 -3.47
N GLU A 56 -19.36 20.14 -3.22
CA GLU A 56 -19.75 19.56 -1.93
C GLU A 56 -18.57 18.90 -1.21
N GLY A 57 -17.37 18.96 -1.79
CA GLY A 57 -16.14 18.40 -1.22
C GLY A 57 -15.96 16.90 -1.47
N LYS A 58 -16.80 16.27 -2.30
CA LYS A 58 -16.71 14.84 -2.60
C LYS A 58 -15.67 14.59 -3.68
N LYS A 59 -14.85 13.54 -3.50
CA LYS A 59 -13.86 13.13 -4.49
C LYS A 59 -14.56 12.70 -5.78
N LYS A 60 -14.15 13.32 -6.88
CA LYS A 60 -14.60 13.01 -8.23
C LYS A 60 -13.50 12.22 -8.95
N TYR A 61 -13.92 11.08 -9.48
CA TYR A 61 -13.07 10.19 -10.25
C TYR A 61 -13.39 10.31 -11.75
N PRO A 62 -12.40 10.09 -12.64
CA PRO A 62 -12.60 10.16 -14.09
C PRO A 62 -13.46 9.01 -14.63
N CYS A 63 -13.61 7.93 -13.88
CA CYS A 63 -14.42 6.76 -14.22
C CYS A 63 -15.57 6.58 -13.21
N ARG A 64 -16.55 5.73 -13.57
CA ARG A 64 -17.62 5.35 -12.65
C ARG A 64 -17.04 4.50 -11.52
N VAL A 65 -17.22 4.95 -10.29
CA VAL A 65 -16.78 4.25 -9.07
C VAL A 65 -17.95 4.13 -8.11
N VAL A 66 -18.00 3.04 -7.35
CA VAL A 66 -18.90 2.87 -6.21
C VAL A 66 -18.03 2.85 -4.96
N GLY A 67 -18.14 3.88 -4.11
CA GLY A 67 -17.22 4.08 -2.99
C GLY A 67 -15.85 4.57 -3.47
N GLY A 68 -14.78 3.96 -2.98
CA GLY A 68 -13.39 4.26 -3.41
C GLY A 68 -12.49 4.71 -2.26
N GLU A 69 -13.00 5.55 -1.35
CA GLU A 69 -12.22 6.12 -0.24
C GLU A 69 -11.60 5.06 0.67
N MET A 70 -12.35 4.00 1.00
CA MET A 70 -11.84 2.90 1.81
C MET A 70 -10.74 2.09 1.10
N ALA A 71 -10.86 1.91 -0.22
CA ALA A 71 -9.85 1.20 -1.00
C ALA A 71 -8.57 2.04 -1.11
N GLU A 72 -8.69 3.37 -1.24
CA GLU A 72 -7.57 4.31 -1.19
C GLU A 72 -6.87 4.28 0.17
N ASP A 73 -7.63 4.35 1.25
CA ASP A 73 -7.08 4.27 2.61
C ASP A 73 -6.36 2.93 2.83
N LEU A 74 -6.98 1.80 2.48
CA LEU A 74 -6.34 0.49 2.54
C LEU A 74 -5.05 0.41 1.70
N PHE A 75 -5.03 1.04 0.53
CA PHE A 75 -3.83 1.11 -0.30
C PHE A 75 -2.74 2.02 0.25
N GLU A 76 -3.08 3.05 1.04
CA GLU A 76 -2.08 3.96 1.64
C GLU A 76 -1.40 3.38 2.88
N ARG A 77 -2.12 2.56 3.66
CA ARG A 77 -1.65 2.05 4.97
C ARG A 77 -1.58 0.53 5.08
N GLY A 78 -2.21 -0.21 4.16
CA GLY A 78 -2.26 -1.66 4.21
C GLY A 78 -0.98 -2.31 3.70
N LEU A 79 -0.55 -3.38 4.35
CA LEU A 79 0.63 -4.15 3.95
C LEU A 79 0.26 -5.64 3.91
N CYS A 80 0.61 -6.31 2.82
CA CYS A 80 0.53 -7.75 2.69
C CYS A 80 1.79 -8.38 3.31
N LEU A 81 1.57 -9.28 4.25
CA LEU A 81 2.60 -10.05 4.95
C LEU A 81 2.74 -11.44 4.32
N PRO A 82 3.89 -12.12 4.53
CA PRO A 82 4.05 -13.50 4.09
C PRO A 82 2.99 -14.38 4.77
N SER A 83 2.33 -15.19 3.96
CA SER A 83 1.21 -16.06 4.37
C SER A 83 1.28 -17.44 3.72
N GLY A 84 2.49 -17.86 3.33
CA GLY A 84 2.70 -19.15 2.68
C GLY A 84 2.41 -20.31 3.62
N THR A 85 1.82 -21.39 3.10
CA THR A 85 1.48 -22.59 3.89
C THR A 85 2.69 -23.34 4.44
N ALA A 86 3.89 -23.08 3.90
CA ALA A 86 5.14 -23.67 4.35
C ALA A 86 5.82 -22.89 5.50
N MET A 87 5.22 -21.80 5.98
CA MET A 87 5.78 -21.00 7.06
C MET A 87 5.80 -21.78 8.36
N THR A 88 6.95 -21.73 9.04
CA THR A 88 7.11 -22.28 10.38
C THR A 88 6.71 -21.25 11.44
N ASN A 89 6.51 -21.71 12.68
CA ASN A 89 6.26 -20.79 13.80
C ASN A 89 7.43 -19.79 13.98
N SER A 90 8.68 -20.23 13.78
CA SER A 90 9.84 -19.33 13.83
C SER A 90 9.81 -18.25 12.74
N ASP A 91 9.27 -18.55 11.56
CA ASP A 91 9.11 -17.54 10.51
C ASP A 91 8.05 -16.51 10.91
N LEU A 92 6.94 -16.96 11.52
CA LEU A 92 5.89 -16.08 12.03
C LEU A 92 6.42 -15.19 13.16
N ASP A 93 7.16 -15.76 14.11
CA ASP A 93 7.76 -15.02 15.22
C ASP A 93 8.70 -13.93 14.69
N ARG A 94 9.55 -14.24 13.71
CA ARG A 94 10.43 -13.26 13.07
C ARG A 94 9.66 -12.09 12.46
N VAL A 95 8.57 -12.37 11.73
CA VAL A 95 7.71 -11.33 11.15
C VAL A 95 7.08 -10.45 12.24
N ILE A 96 6.57 -11.07 13.32
CA ILE A 96 5.93 -10.37 14.43
C ILE A 96 6.95 -9.47 15.14
N ASP A 97 8.13 -9.98 15.45
CA ASP A 97 9.19 -9.26 16.16
C ASP A 97 9.68 -8.06 15.36
N THR A 98 9.91 -8.22 14.05
CA THR A 98 10.30 -7.10 13.18
C THR A 98 9.22 -6.00 13.17
N ILE A 99 7.93 -6.36 13.07
CA ILE A 99 6.84 -5.38 13.12
C ILE A 99 6.77 -4.67 14.48
N LEU A 100 6.90 -5.42 15.58
CA LEU A 100 6.85 -4.86 16.94
C LEU A 100 8.03 -3.93 17.23
N SER A 101 9.22 -4.23 16.70
CA SER A 101 10.41 -3.37 16.84
C SER A 101 10.20 -1.96 16.26
N CYS A 102 9.31 -1.83 15.26
CA CYS A 102 8.98 -0.56 14.62
C CYS A 102 7.97 0.28 15.42
N ARG A 103 7.23 -0.32 16.38
CA ARG A 103 6.12 0.35 17.10
C ARG A 103 6.57 1.26 18.26
N PHE A 104 7.85 1.23 18.65
CA PHE A 104 8.38 1.94 19.83
C PHE A 104 9.43 3.03 19.51
N ARG A 105 9.40 3.60 18.29
CA ARG A 105 10.27 4.74 17.92
C ARG A 105 9.48 6.01 17.64
#